data_AF-A6DN94-F1
#
_entry.id   AF-A6DN94-F1
#
_cell.length_a   1.000
_cell.length_b   1.000
_cell.length_c   1.000
_cell.angle_alpha   90.00
_cell.angle_beta   90.00
_cell.angle_gamma   90.00
#
_symmetry.space_group_name_H-M   'P 1'
#
loop_
_entity.id
_entity.type
_entity.pdbx_description
1 polymer ?
#
loop_
_entity_poly.entity_id
_entity_poly.type
_entity_poly.pdbx_seq_one_letter_code
_entity_poly.pdbx_strand_id
1 'polypeptide(L)'
;MSFIFFIIAWTAGIFIGSFFLIQPMIVLFFGIPFTLKLKAANVFKTTSPLGVYFFSLIVLTGIFTGFSFGVLTWFPNQIIPYCIGVGIVFLKGLSQLGANQNNINDYIKNNASIMDIDKFEKATGINIQNDDH
;
A
#
# COMPACT_ATOMS: atom_id res chain seq x y z
N MET A 1 -16.45 6.34 31.14
CA MET A 1 -16.13 5.66 29.87
C MET A 1 -15.35 4.40 30.21
N SER A 2 -15.81 3.18 29.86
CA SER A 2 -15.07 1.98 30.30
C SER A 2 -13.80 1.83 29.48
N PHE A 3 -12.68 1.62 30.18
CA PHE A 3 -11.36 1.38 29.59
C PHE A 3 -11.37 0.20 28.59
N ILE A 4 -12.29 -0.74 28.75
CA ILE A 4 -12.50 -1.87 27.84
C ILE A 4 -12.89 -1.39 26.43
N PHE A 5 -13.85 -0.47 26.28
CA PHE A 5 -14.24 0.04 24.97
C PHE A 5 -13.12 0.85 24.30
N PHE A 6 -12.28 1.51 25.10
CA PHE A 6 -11.09 2.18 24.59
C PHE A 6 -10.14 1.17 23.95
N ILE A 7 -9.81 0.07 24.65
CA ILE A 7 -8.93 -0.99 24.12
C ILE A 7 -9.49 -1.59 22.85
N ILE A 8 -10.80 -1.87 22.81
CA ILE A 8 -11.46 -2.46 21.63
C ILE A 8 -11.33 -1.53 20.42
N ALA A 9 -11.68 -0.25 20.58
CA ALA A 9 -11.62 0.72 19.48
C ALA A 9 -10.19 0.98 19.02
N TRP A 10 -9.24 1.07 19.95
CA TRP A 10 -7.82 1.21 19.63
C TRP A 10 -7.28 0.00 18.86
N THR A 11 -7.61 -1.22 19.29
CA THR A 11 -7.23 -2.46 18.61
C THR A 11 -7.84 -2.54 17.22
N ALA A 12 -9.12 -2.15 17.07
CA ALA A 12 -9.78 -2.06 15.78
C ALA A 12 -9.07 -1.06 14.85
N GLY A 13 -8.64 0.10 15.37
CA GLY A 13 -7.87 1.09 14.63
C GLY A 13 -6.52 0.54 14.14
N ILE A 14 -5.79 -0.17 14.99
CA ILE A 14 -4.53 -0.83 14.59
C ILE A 14 -4.79 -1.89 13.52
N PHE A 15 -5.81 -2.73 13.71
CA PHE A 15 -6.13 -3.79 12.77
C PHE A 15 -6.52 -3.23 11.41
N ILE A 16 -7.52 -2.34 11.37
CA ILE A 16 -8.01 -1.74 10.11
C ILE A 16 -6.89 -0.93 9.43
N GLY A 17 -6.13 -0.15 10.19
CA GLY A 17 -4.97 0.56 9.65
C GLY A 17 -3.94 -0.38 9.02
N SER A 18 -3.62 -1.50 9.68
CA SER A 18 -2.52 -2.38 9.21
C SER A 18 -2.87 -3.07 7.91
N PHE A 19 -4.12 -3.53 7.78
CA PHE A 19 -4.57 -4.24 6.60
C PHE A 19 -4.95 -3.31 5.44
N PHE A 20 -5.59 -2.17 5.73
CA PHE A 20 -6.25 -1.37 4.69
C PHE A 20 -5.67 0.03 4.48
N LEU A 21 -4.79 0.53 5.36
CA LEU A 21 -4.16 1.85 5.17
C LEU A 21 -2.75 1.75 4.56
N ILE A 22 -1.94 0.77 4.99
CA ILE A 22 -0.55 0.66 4.50
C ILE A 22 -0.51 0.36 3.00
N GLN A 23 -1.34 -0.57 2.53
CA GLN A 23 -1.38 -0.98 1.11
C GLN A 23 -1.67 0.19 0.15
N PRO A 24 -2.73 0.99 0.32
CA PRO A 24 -2.96 2.15 -0.55
C PRO A 24 -1.85 3.19 -0.45
N MET A 25 -1.22 3.36 0.72
CA MET A 25 -0.05 4.24 0.85
C MET A 25 1.13 3.72 0.01
N ILE A 26 1.42 2.42 0.01
CA ILE A 26 2.47 1.83 -0.85
C ILE A 26 2.13 2.06 -2.33
N VAL A 27 0.89 1.85 -2.74
CA VAL A 27 0.46 2.12 -4.12
C VAL A 27 0.66 3.60 -4.49
N LEU A 28 0.27 4.51 -3.60
CA LEU A 28 0.35 5.96 -3.85
C LEU A 28 1.79 6.49 -3.87
N PHE A 29 2.60 6.11 -2.88
CA PHE A 29 3.95 6.67 -2.67
C PHE A 29 5.06 5.87 -3.36
N PHE A 30 4.81 4.63 -3.75
CA PHE A 30 5.77 3.79 -4.47
C PHE A 30 5.22 3.29 -5.81
N GLY A 31 4.11 2.55 -5.83
CA GLY A 31 3.62 1.86 -7.03
C GLY A 31 3.39 2.80 -8.23
N ILE A 32 2.61 3.86 -8.04
CA ILE A 32 2.34 4.88 -9.07
C ILE A 32 3.61 5.61 -9.52
N PRO A 33 4.38 6.29 -8.64
CA PRO A 33 5.55 7.04 -9.07
C PRO A 33 6.62 6.15 -9.69
N PHE A 34 6.81 4.92 -9.20
CA PHE A 34 7.74 3.96 -9.80
C PHE A 34 7.29 3.55 -11.20
N THR A 35 5.99 3.26 -11.38
CA THR A 35 5.43 2.94 -12.70
C THR A 35 5.59 4.10 -13.69
N LEU A 36 5.40 5.34 -13.26
CA LEU A 36 5.59 6.52 -14.11
C LEU A 36 7.05 6.65 -14.57
N LYS A 37 8.02 6.40 -13.68
CA LYS A 37 9.45 6.37 -14.04
C LYS A 37 9.76 5.29 -15.08
N LEU A 38 9.26 4.07 -14.88
CA LEU A 38 9.45 2.95 -15.82
C LEU A 38 8.74 3.18 -17.16
N LYS A 39 7.59 3.85 -17.14
CA LYS A 39 6.87 4.23 -18.36
C LYS A 39 7.68 5.24 -19.17
N ALA A 40 8.27 6.25 -18.51
CA ALA A 40 9.15 7.21 -19.17
C ALA A 40 10.40 6.53 -19.78
N ALA A 41 10.87 5.43 -19.17
CA ALA A 41 11.98 4.61 -19.66
C ALA A 41 11.57 3.54 -20.71
N ASN A 42 10.31 3.52 -21.17
CA ASN A 42 9.80 2.54 -22.15
C ASN A 42 10.01 1.06 -21.77
N VAL A 43 9.90 0.76 -20.48
CA VAL A 43 10.08 -0.60 -19.92
C VAL A 43 8.88 -1.52 -20.22
N PHE A 44 7.68 -0.97 -20.40
CA PHE A 44 6.48 -1.78 -20.64
C PHE A 44 6.35 -2.17 -22.12
N LYS A 45 6.09 -3.46 -22.38
CA LYS A 45 5.84 -4.00 -23.73
C LYS A 45 4.45 -3.63 -24.24
N THR A 46 3.51 -3.41 -23.33
CA THR A 46 2.10 -3.15 -23.59
C THR A 46 1.60 -1.97 -22.74
N THR A 47 0.29 -1.90 -22.51
CA THR A 47 -0.33 -0.94 -21.59
C THR A 47 0.31 -1.00 -20.20
N SER A 48 0.68 0.16 -19.68
CA SER A 48 1.24 0.32 -18.34
C SER A 48 0.23 -0.06 -17.24
N PRO A 49 0.66 -0.64 -16.11
CA PRO A 49 -0.22 -1.08 -15.02
C PRO A 49 -0.84 0.06 -14.19
N LEU A 50 -0.63 1.33 -14.58
CA LEU A 50 -1.15 2.49 -13.87
C LEU A 50 -2.66 2.41 -13.60
N GLY A 51 -3.45 1.98 -14.59
CA GLY A 51 -4.91 1.88 -14.42
C GLY A 51 -5.30 0.89 -13.31
N VAL A 52 -4.58 -0.22 -13.20
CA VAL A 52 -4.78 -1.22 -12.14
C VAL A 52 -4.42 -0.63 -10.78
N TYR A 53 -3.34 0.14 -10.69
CA TYR A 53 -2.96 0.81 -9.44
C TYR A 53 -3.96 1.88 -9.00
N PHE A 54 -4.47 2.70 -9.94
CA PHE A 54 -5.52 3.66 -9.62
C PHE A 54 -6.80 2.98 -9.15
N PHE A 55 -7.21 1.90 -9.82
CA PHE A 55 -8.37 1.12 -9.40
C PHE A 55 -8.16 0.50 -8.02
N SER A 56 -6.99 -0.12 -7.78
CA SER A 56 -6.63 -0.68 -6.47
C SER A 56 -6.65 0.37 -5.37
N LEU A 57 -6.10 1.57 -5.63
CA LEU A 57 -6.12 2.68 -4.69
C LEU A 57 -7.56 3.07 -4.29
N ILE A 58 -8.47 3.17 -5.27
CA ILE A 58 -9.88 3.49 -5.04
C ILE A 58 -10.55 2.39 -4.21
N VAL A 59 -10.37 1.13 -4.59
CA VAL A 59 -10.97 -0.02 -3.90
C VAL A 59 -10.47 -0.12 -2.45
N LEU A 60 -9.16 -0.08 -2.24
CA LEU A 60 -8.56 -0.18 -0.90
C LEU A 60 -8.95 1.00 -0.01
N THR A 61 -8.96 2.22 -0.54
CA THR A 61 -9.41 3.42 0.20
C THR A 61 -10.90 3.33 0.54
N GLY A 62 -11.72 2.83 -0.40
CA GLY A 62 -13.15 2.60 -0.18
C GLY A 62 -13.40 1.58 0.92
N ILE A 63 -12.66 0.46 0.93
CA ILE A 63 -12.73 -0.57 1.97
C ILE A 63 -12.30 0.00 3.33
N PHE A 64 -11.17 0.70 3.40
CA PHE A 64 -10.70 1.37 4.63
C PHE A 64 -11.75 2.34 5.18
N THR A 65 -12.34 3.14 4.31
CA THR A 65 -13.39 4.11 4.67
C THR A 65 -14.65 3.39 5.17
N GLY A 66 -15.08 2.32 4.48
CA GLY A 66 -16.25 1.53 4.88
C GLY A 66 -16.09 0.89 6.26
N PHE A 67 -14.93 0.26 6.54
CA PHE A 67 -14.65 -0.30 7.86
C PHE A 67 -14.54 0.78 8.94
N SER A 68 -13.84 1.88 8.65
CA SER A 68 -13.74 3.02 9.58
C SER A 68 -15.11 3.57 9.93
N PHE A 69 -15.97 3.77 8.92
CA PHE A 69 -17.33 4.24 9.10
C PHE A 69 -18.16 3.27 9.95
N GLY A 70 -18.07 1.95 9.69
CA GLY A 70 -18.75 0.94 10.49
C GLY A 70 -18.35 0.97 11.96
N VAL A 71 -17.04 1.04 12.25
CA VAL A 71 -16.54 1.13 13.64
C VAL A 71 -17.01 2.40 14.33
N LEU A 72 -16.92 3.56 13.67
CA LEU A 72 -17.33 4.84 14.26
C LEU A 72 -18.85 4.96 14.42
N THR A 73 -19.63 4.27 13.59
CA THR A 73 -21.10 4.22 13.74
C THR A 73 -21.50 3.40 14.96
N TRP A 74 -20.83 2.27 15.23
CA TRP A 74 -21.14 1.41 16.38
C TRP A 74 -20.52 1.92 17.69
N PHE A 75 -19.40 2.64 17.62
CA PHE A 75 -18.69 3.19 18.77
C PHE A 75 -18.42 4.69 18.63
N PRO A 76 -19.46 5.55 18.53
CA PRO A 76 -19.30 6.97 18.22
C PRO A 76 -18.50 7.73 19.28
N ASN A 77 -18.56 7.29 20.53
CA ASN A 77 -17.78 7.91 21.61
C ASN A 77 -16.30 7.52 21.57
N GLN A 78 -15.89 6.52 20.77
CA GLN A 78 -14.54 5.95 20.77
C GLN A 78 -13.69 6.39 19.56
N ILE A 79 -14.00 7.54 18.96
CA ILE A 79 -13.24 8.10 17.82
C ILE A 79 -11.76 8.28 18.18
N ILE A 80 -11.47 8.84 19.35
CA ILE A 80 -10.09 9.15 19.78
C ILE A 80 -9.22 7.88 19.84
N PRO A 81 -9.56 6.82 20.62
CA PRO A 81 -8.75 5.60 20.63
C PRO A 81 -8.59 4.95 19.26
N TYR A 82 -9.66 4.95 18.45
CA TYR A 82 -9.60 4.43 17.09
C TYR A 82 -8.56 5.20 16.24
N CYS A 83 -8.65 6.53 16.23
CA CYS A 83 -7.72 7.40 15.49
C CYS A 83 -6.28 7.27 16.00
N ILE A 84 -6.06 7.07 17.30
CA ILE A 84 -4.73 6.79 17.85
C ILE A 84 -4.19 5.47 17.27
N GLY A 85 -5.00 4.41 17.24
CA GLY A 85 -4.61 3.12 16.66
C GLY A 85 -4.25 3.23 15.18
N VAL A 86 -5.10 3.88 14.39
CA VAL A 86 -4.84 4.17 12.98
C VAL A 86 -3.58 5.03 12.79
N GLY A 87 -3.42 6.07 13.63
CA GLY A 87 -2.29 7.01 13.56
C GLY A 87 -0.95 6.33 13.85
N ILE A 88 -0.88 5.42 14.82
CA ILE A 88 0.32 4.62 15.09
C ILE A 88 0.69 3.80 13.85
N VAL A 89 -0.30 3.15 13.23
CA VAL A 89 -0.07 2.35 12.04
C VAL A 89 0.34 3.19 10.85
N PHE A 90 -0.28 4.36 10.67
CA PHE A 90 0.11 5.33 9.64
C PHE A 90 1.59 5.70 9.78
N LEU A 91 2.02 6.11 10.98
CA LEU A 91 3.41 6.46 11.26
C LEU A 91 4.36 5.29 11.02
N LYS A 92 3.99 4.07 11.42
CA LYS A 92 4.76 2.87 11.13
C LYS A 92 4.84 2.59 9.63
N GLY A 93 3.72 2.74 8.93
CA GLY A 93 3.61 2.58 7.49
C GLY A 93 4.50 3.53 6.70
N LEU A 94 4.66 4.78 7.16
CA LEU A 94 5.57 5.77 6.53
C LEU A 94 7.01 5.24 6.37
N SER A 95 7.52 4.49 7.35
CA SER A 95 8.87 3.90 7.28
C SER A 95 9.02 2.82 6.20
N GLN A 96 7.90 2.27 5.71
CA GLN A 96 7.85 1.22 4.69
C GLN A 96 7.49 1.77 3.30
N LEU A 97 7.28 3.09 3.19
CA LEU A 97 6.99 3.72 1.91
C LEU A 97 8.28 3.92 1.11
N GLY A 98 8.24 3.56 -0.16
CA GLY A 98 9.34 3.79 -1.10
C GLY A 98 9.86 2.50 -1.74
N ALA A 99 10.99 2.64 -2.44
CA ALA A 99 11.62 1.56 -3.20
C ALA A 99 12.48 0.66 -2.30
N ASN A 100 11.85 0.02 -1.32
CA ASN A 100 12.49 -1.05 -0.56
C ASN A 100 12.37 -2.38 -1.31
N GLN A 101 13.20 -3.36 -0.93
CA GLN A 101 13.28 -4.64 -1.63
C GLN A 101 11.93 -5.37 -1.68
N ASN A 102 11.13 -5.32 -0.60
CA ASN A 102 9.83 -6.00 -0.55
C ASN A 102 8.86 -5.39 -1.58
N ASN A 103 8.75 -4.06 -1.61
CA ASN A 103 7.88 -3.35 -2.53
C ASN A 103 8.32 -3.57 -3.99
N ILE A 104 9.63 -3.59 -4.25
CA ILE A 104 10.20 -3.88 -5.58
C ILE A 104 9.90 -5.32 -5.99
N ASN A 105 10.15 -6.29 -5.13
CA ASN A 105 9.91 -7.71 -5.40
C ASN A 105 8.41 -7.96 -5.67
N ASP A 106 7.53 -7.39 -4.86
CA ASP A 106 6.09 -7.47 -5.08
C ASP A 106 5.67 -6.79 -6.39
N TYR A 107 6.28 -5.65 -6.73
CA TYR A 107 6.03 -4.97 -7.99
C TYR A 107 6.44 -5.83 -9.19
N ILE A 108 7.65 -6.39 -9.16
CA ILE A 108 8.16 -7.24 -10.24
C ILE A 108 7.26 -8.47 -10.36
N LYS A 109 6.97 -9.15 -9.26
CA LYS A 109 6.10 -10.34 -9.24
C LYS A 109 4.73 -10.08 -9.88
N ASN A 110 4.13 -8.92 -9.60
CA ASN A 110 2.80 -8.57 -10.12
C ASN A 110 2.81 -8.06 -11.57
N ASN A 111 3.95 -7.63 -12.12
CA ASN A 111 4.03 -6.96 -13.42
C ASN A 111 5.05 -7.56 -14.40
N ALA A 112 5.79 -8.61 -14.03
CA ALA A 112 6.88 -9.18 -14.83
C ALA A 112 6.44 -9.55 -16.25
N SER A 113 5.22 -10.08 -16.41
CA SER A 113 4.67 -10.51 -17.70
C SER A 113 4.52 -9.37 -18.73
N ILE A 114 4.39 -8.12 -18.28
CA ILE A 114 4.20 -6.94 -19.13
C ILE A 114 5.45 -6.06 -19.24
N MET A 115 6.55 -6.44 -18.56
CA MET A 115 7.81 -5.71 -18.55
C MET A 115 8.84 -6.33 -19.51
N ASP A 116 9.70 -5.46 -20.04
CA ASP A 116 10.94 -5.78 -20.72
C ASP A 116 12.07 -5.78 -19.69
N ILE A 117 12.53 -6.98 -19.31
CA ILE A 117 13.50 -7.18 -18.22
C ILE A 117 14.80 -6.44 -18.54
N ASP A 118 15.33 -6.56 -19.75
CA ASP A 118 16.58 -5.89 -20.14
C ASP A 118 16.52 -4.38 -19.98
N LYS A 119 15.37 -3.77 -20.32
CA LYS A 119 15.15 -2.33 -20.12
C LYS A 119 14.93 -1.97 -18.66
N PHE A 120 14.25 -2.83 -17.91
CA PHE A 120 14.06 -2.65 -16.48
C PHE A 120 15.40 -2.61 -15.74
N GLU A 121 16.27 -3.59 -15.98
CA GLU A 121 17.59 -3.67 -15.34
C GLU A 121 18.46 -2.46 -15.70
N LYS A 122 18.42 -2.01 -16.97
CA LYS A 122 19.12 -0.79 -17.39
C LYS A 122 18.56 0.48 -16.76
N ALA A 123 17.24 0.57 -16.60
CA ALA A 123 16.59 1.77 -16.06
C ALA A 123 16.70 1.88 -14.53
N THR A 124 16.82 0.75 -13.83
CA THR A 124 16.77 0.69 -12.36
C THR A 124 18.09 0.27 -11.72
N GLY A 125 18.99 -0.39 -12.46
CA GLY A 125 20.20 -1.01 -11.92
C GLY A 125 19.95 -2.28 -11.11
N ILE A 126 18.72 -2.78 -11.06
CA ILE A 126 18.31 -3.95 -10.28
C ILE A 126 18.38 -5.18 -11.20
N ASN A 127 19.21 -6.17 -10.85
CA ASN A 127 19.33 -7.43 -11.60
C ASN A 127 18.33 -8.46 -11.05
N ILE A 128 17.46 -8.99 -11.92
CA ILE A 128 16.38 -9.91 -11.55
C ILE A 128 16.87 -11.38 -11.51
N GLN A 129 18.03 -11.69 -12.09
CA GLN A 129 18.52 -13.08 -12.26
C GLN A 129 19.12 -13.74 -11.00
N ASN A 130 19.17 -13.08 -9.85
CA ASN A 130 19.93 -13.58 -8.68
C ASN A 130 19.10 -14.25 -7.57
N ASP A 131 17.78 -14.39 -7.69
CA ASP A 131 16.94 -14.86 -6.57
C ASP A 131 16.41 -16.32 -6.70
N ASP A 132 16.93 -17.12 -7.65
CA ASP A 132 16.57 -18.54 -7.83
C ASP A 132 17.54 -19.53 -7.13
N HIS A 133 18.17 -19.14 -6.01
CA HIS A 133 19.04 -20.02 -5.20
C HIS A 133 18.56 -20.22 -3.77
#